data_AF-A0A133V704-F1
#
_entry.id   AF-A0A133V704-F1
#
_cell.length_a   1.000
_cell.length_b   1.000
_cell.length_c   1.000
_cell.angle_alpha   90.00
_cell.angle_beta   90.00
_cell.angle_gamma   90.00
#
_symmetry.space_group_name_H-M   'P 1'
#
loop_
_entity.id
_entity.type
_entity.pdbx_description
1 polymer ?
#
loop_
_entity_poly.entity_id
_entity_poly.type
_entity_poly.pdbx_seq_one_letter_code
_entity_poly.pdbx_strand_id
1 'polypeptide(L)'
;MDRQARLSVGDHWMYERSFPRQEPKIIVEYRIVGNEKIKDVNTLIVEWEERLRGGERSLISGKLWIDEETEHFLKGERSFHDESGGMLEAEPLGKSRLENWRVKGRAR
;
A
#
# COMPACT_ATOMS: atom_id res chain seq x y z
N MET A 1 29.88 10.13 5.67
CA MET A 1 28.99 8.98 5.87
C MET A 1 28.16 8.87 4.62
N ASP A 2 28.47 7.88 3.79
CA ASP A 2 27.70 7.60 2.58
C ASP A 2 26.31 7.08 2.98
N ARG A 3 25.25 7.78 2.57
CA ARG A 3 23.89 7.25 2.69
C ARG A 3 23.72 6.18 1.62
N GLN A 4 23.91 4.94 2.04
CA GLN A 4 23.60 3.72 1.28
C GLN A 4 22.13 3.77 0.83
N ALA A 5 21.85 3.50 -0.45
CA ALA A 5 20.49 3.37 -0.96
C ALA A 5 19.75 2.31 -0.14
N ARG A 6 18.64 2.70 0.52
CA ARG A 6 17.97 1.88 1.53
C ARG A 6 16.94 0.91 0.96
N LEU A 7 16.45 1.15 -0.25
CA LEU A 7 15.37 0.39 -0.88
C LEU A 7 15.61 0.27 -2.38
N SER A 8 15.27 -0.86 -2.98
CA SER A 8 15.47 -1.20 -4.39
C SER A 8 14.32 -2.02 -4.96
N VAL A 9 14.15 -1.99 -6.29
CA VAL A 9 13.16 -2.83 -6.98
C VAL A 9 13.44 -4.31 -6.68
N GLY A 10 12.41 -5.04 -6.25
CA GLY A 10 12.52 -6.41 -5.77
C GLY A 10 12.54 -6.55 -4.25
N ASP A 11 12.76 -5.46 -3.51
CA ASP A 11 12.61 -5.47 -2.05
C ASP A 11 11.15 -5.72 -1.67
N HIS A 12 10.97 -6.50 -0.62
CA HIS A 12 9.67 -6.82 -0.05
C HIS A 12 9.74 -6.83 1.47
N TRP A 13 8.66 -6.39 2.12
CA TRP A 13 8.52 -6.52 3.56
C TRP A 13 7.08 -6.85 3.92
N MET A 14 6.93 -7.52 5.05
CA MET A 14 5.64 -7.92 5.57
C MET A 14 5.57 -7.58 7.06
N TYR A 15 4.39 -7.15 7.52
CA TYR A 15 4.09 -7.08 8.94
C TYR A 15 2.68 -7.60 9.23
N GLU A 16 2.52 -8.19 10.42
CA GLU A 16 1.24 -8.71 10.89
C GLU A 16 0.60 -7.70 11.85
N ARG A 17 -0.63 -7.27 11.55
CA ARG A 17 -1.48 -6.52 12.48
C ARG A 17 -2.36 -7.51 13.24
N SER A 18 -2.21 -7.50 14.57
CA SER A 18 -3.05 -8.26 15.49
C SER A 18 -4.01 -7.32 16.20
N PHE A 19 -5.31 -7.62 16.17
CA PHE A 19 -6.31 -6.95 16.98
C PHE A 19 -6.58 -7.77 18.24
N PRO A 20 -6.63 -7.17 19.45
CA PRO A 20 -6.90 -7.91 20.67
C PRO A 20 -8.23 -8.68 20.55
N ARG A 21 -8.17 -10.01 20.63
CA ARG A 21 -9.34 -10.93 20.60
C ARG A 21 -10.09 -11.07 19.26
N GLN A 22 -9.55 -10.57 18.15
CA GLN A 22 -10.09 -10.82 16.81
C GLN A 22 -9.13 -11.72 16.04
N GLU A 23 -9.55 -12.97 15.86
CA GLU A 23 -9.19 -13.74 14.67
C GLU A 23 -10.22 -13.43 13.58
N PRO A 24 -9.82 -13.27 12.32
CA PRO A 24 -8.48 -13.53 11.75
C PRO A 24 -7.50 -12.34 11.85
N LYS A 25 -6.19 -12.65 11.92
CA LYS A 25 -5.12 -11.65 11.85
C LYS A 25 -4.96 -11.08 10.44
N ILE A 26 -4.48 -9.85 10.31
CA ILE A 26 -4.23 -9.21 9.00
C ILE A 26 -2.73 -9.22 8.72
N ILE A 27 -2.36 -9.70 7.53
CA ILE A 27 -1.02 -9.59 6.96
C ILE A 27 -1.02 -8.41 6.01
N VAL A 28 -0.04 -7.52 6.16
CA VAL A 28 0.23 -6.45 5.20
C VAL A 28 1.54 -6.76 4.51
N GLU A 29 1.50 -6.84 3.19
CA GLU A 29 2.66 -7.10 2.34
C GLU A 29 2.94 -5.90 1.45
N TYR A 30 4.21 -5.53 1.31
CA TYR A 30 4.68 -4.45 0.46
C TYR A 30 5.74 -4.98 -0.49
N ARG A 31 5.72 -4.53 -1.74
CA ARG A 31 6.69 -4.90 -2.77
C ARG A 31 7.07 -3.69 -3.59
N ILE A 32 8.36 -3.45 -3.78
CA ILE A 32 8.83 -2.43 -4.71
C ILE A 32 8.82 -3.03 -6.12
N VAL A 33 7.84 -2.61 -6.93
CA VAL A 33 7.57 -3.20 -8.24
C VAL A 33 8.19 -2.44 -9.40
N GLY A 34 8.68 -1.23 -9.14
CA GLY A 34 9.35 -0.43 -10.15
C GLY A 34 9.81 0.91 -9.61
N ASN A 35 10.41 1.68 -10.50
CA ASN A 35 10.76 3.06 -10.26
C ASN A 35 10.41 3.90 -11.50
N GLU A 36 10.16 5.19 -11.28
CA GLU A 36 9.94 6.17 -12.33
C GLU A 36 10.44 7.55 -11.89
N LYS A 37 10.62 8.48 -12.84
CA LYS A 37 11.01 9.86 -12.53
C LYS A 37 9.80 10.78 -12.62
N ILE A 38 9.38 11.37 -11.48
CA ILE A 38 8.22 12.27 -11.41
C ILE A 38 8.71 13.68 -11.06
N LYS A 39 8.55 14.66 -11.96
CA LYS A 39 8.97 16.06 -11.75
C LYS A 39 10.39 16.16 -11.17
N ASP A 40 11.30 15.40 -11.78
CA ASP A 40 12.72 15.27 -11.41
C ASP A 40 13.03 14.53 -10.10
N VAL A 41 12.03 13.97 -9.42
CA VAL A 41 12.23 13.10 -8.25
C VAL A 41 12.29 11.64 -8.69
N ASN A 42 13.36 10.93 -8.30
CA ASN A 42 13.43 9.48 -8.44
C ASN A 42 12.43 8.84 -7.48
N THR A 43 11.45 8.12 -8.02
CA THR A 43 10.28 7.65 -7.27
C THR A 43 10.19 6.14 -7.35
N LEU A 44 10.09 5.48 -6.20
CA LEU A 44 9.80 4.06 -6.06
C LEU A 44 8.28 3.83 -6.10
N ILE A 45 7.86 2.83 -6.87
CA ILE A 45 6.47 2.36 -6.91
C ILE A 45 6.37 1.13 -6.02
N VAL A 46 5.60 1.26 -4.95
CA VAL A 46 5.40 0.20 -3.96
C VAL A 46 3.96 -0.30 -4.04
N GLU A 47 3.78 -1.54 -4.47
CA GLU A 47 2.49 -2.23 -4.32
C GLU A 47 2.35 -2.73 -2.90
N TRP A 48 1.14 -2.65 -2.35
CA TRP A 48 0.83 -3.21 -1.05
C TRP A 48 -0.53 -3.90 -1.04
N GLU A 49 -0.66 -4.88 -0.15
CA GLU A 49 -1.83 -5.72 -0.03
C GLU A 49 -2.07 -6.08 1.43
N GLU A 50 -3.31 -5.94 1.89
CA GLU A 50 -3.81 -6.45 3.16
C GLU A 50 -4.62 -7.72 2.89
N ARG A 51 -4.25 -8.82 3.54
CA ARG A 51 -4.96 -10.09 3.44
C ARG A 51 -5.19 -10.68 4.82
N LEU A 52 -6.24 -11.48 4.95
CA LEU A 52 -6.43 -12.29 6.14
C LEU A 52 -5.34 -13.36 6.21
N ARG A 53 -4.82 -13.63 7.40
CA ARG A 53 -3.87 -14.72 7.62
C ARG A 53 -4.54 -16.05 7.27
N GLY A 54 -3.98 -16.75 6.29
CA GLY A 54 -4.55 -17.99 5.75
C GLY A 54 -5.67 -17.78 4.72
N GLY A 55 -6.00 -16.52 4.38
CA GLY A 55 -6.91 -16.19 3.30
C GLY A 55 -6.17 -16.01 1.96
N GLU A 56 -6.76 -16.51 0.89
CA GLU A 56 -6.24 -16.35 -0.48
C GLU A 56 -6.60 -14.99 -1.09
N ARG A 57 -7.58 -14.28 -0.51
CA ARG A 57 -8.09 -13.01 -1.03
C ARG A 57 -7.59 -11.84 -0.20
N SER A 58 -7.18 -10.78 -0.90
CA SER A 58 -6.90 -9.48 -0.29
C SER A 58 -8.17 -8.72 0.04
N LEU A 59 -8.16 -8.06 1.19
CA LEU A 59 -9.19 -7.15 1.66
C LEU A 59 -9.00 -5.74 1.11
N ILE A 60 -7.73 -5.32 1.04
CA ILE A 60 -7.33 -4.00 0.58
C ILE A 60 -6.05 -4.16 -0.23
N SER A 61 -5.92 -3.45 -1.34
CA SER A 61 -4.66 -3.37 -2.08
C SER A 61 -4.42 -1.96 -2.57
N GLY A 62 -3.21 -1.66 -3.03
CA GLY A 62 -2.90 -0.33 -3.52
C GLY A 62 -1.49 -0.15 -4.03
N LYS A 63 -1.20 1.08 -4.45
CA LYS A 63 0.12 1.52 -4.89
C LYS A 63 0.53 2.78 -4.13
N LEU A 64 1.79 2.88 -3.76
CA LEU A 64 2.39 4.06 -3.17
C LEU A 64 3.55 4.51 -4.05
N TRP A 65 3.69 5.82 -4.19
CA TRP A 65 4.83 6.45 -4.82
C TRP A 65 5.64 7.15 -3.74
N ILE A 66 6.88 6.71 -3.57
CA ILE A 66 7.76 7.14 -2.49
C ILE A 66 9.01 7.72 -3.14
N ASP A 67 9.44 8.89 -2.70
CA ASP A 67 10.74 9.45 -3.09
C ASP A 67 11.86 8.51 -2.64
N GLU A 68 12.69 8.07 -3.57
CA GLU A 68 13.77 7.11 -3.34
C GLU A 68 14.85 7.63 -2.38
N GLU A 69 15.13 8.94 -2.42
CA GLU A 69 16.19 9.54 -1.60
C GLU A 69 15.71 9.84 -0.19
N THR A 70 14.48 10.36 -0.08
CA THR A 70 13.95 10.88 1.19
C THR A 70 13.00 9.91 1.90
N GLU A 71 12.58 8.83 1.23
CA GLU A 71 11.53 7.90 1.67
C GLU A 71 10.18 8.62 1.94
N HIS A 72 10.01 9.86 1.45
CA HIS A 72 8.78 10.61 1.63
C HIS A 72 7.69 10.13 0.68
N PHE A 73 6.48 10.00 1.21
CA PHE A 73 5.28 9.69 0.44
C PHE A 73 4.93 10.84 -0.53
N LEU A 74 4.74 10.52 -1.81
CA LEU A 74 4.35 11.47 -2.85
C LEU A 74 2.87 11.36 -3.21
N LYS A 75 2.40 10.15 -3.51
CA LYS A 75 1.00 9.85 -3.83
C LYS A 75 0.69 8.38 -3.57
N GLY A 76 -0.60 8.02 -3.59
CA GLY A 76 -1.01 6.63 -3.50
C GLY A 76 -2.38 6.37 -4.09
N GLU A 77 -2.64 5.10 -4.34
CA GLU A 77 -3.91 4.51 -4.76
C GLU A 77 -4.29 3.40 -3.77
N ARG A 78 -5.59 3.22 -3.54
CA ARG A 78 -6.13 2.18 -2.66
C ARG A 78 -7.41 1.63 -3.25
N SER A 79 -7.57 0.32 -3.16
CA SER A 79 -8.76 -0.42 -3.56
C SER A 79 -9.20 -1.32 -2.40
N PHE A 80 -10.52 -1.39 -2.20
CA PHE A 80 -11.17 -2.28 -1.24
C PHE A 80 -11.84 -3.42 -1.98
N HIS A 81 -11.78 -4.61 -1.42
CA HIS A 81 -12.37 -5.81 -2.00
C HIS A 81 -13.54 -6.26 -1.14
N ASP A 82 -14.70 -6.44 -1.75
CA ASP A 82 -15.85 -7.07 -1.09
C ASP A 82 -15.76 -8.61 -1.15
N GLU A 83 -16.61 -9.30 -0.40
CA GLU A 83 -16.62 -10.76 -0.33
C GLU A 83 -17.00 -11.42 -1.68
N SER A 84 -17.68 -10.67 -2.56
CA SER A 84 -18.07 -11.12 -3.90
C SER A 84 -16.93 -11.01 -4.93
N GLY A 85 -15.80 -10.40 -4.56
CA GLY A 85 -14.69 -10.08 -5.46
C GLY A 85 -14.88 -8.76 -6.22
N GLY A 86 -15.87 -7.96 -5.85
CA GLY A 86 -16.04 -6.60 -6.33
C GLY A 86 -14.96 -5.68 -5.77
N MET A 87 -14.43 -4.80 -6.62
CA MET A 87 -13.39 -3.83 -6.25
C MET A 87 -13.99 -2.42 -6.18
N LEU A 88 -13.76 -1.74 -5.05
CA LEU A 88 -14.07 -0.34 -4.88
C LEU A 88 -12.78 0.48 -4.79
N GLU A 89 -12.59 1.40 -5.73
CA GLU A 89 -11.49 2.35 -5.68
C GLU A 89 -11.68 3.35 -4.54
N ALA A 90 -10.60 3.89 -4.01
CA ALA A 90 -10.63 4.93 -2.99
C ALA A 90 -9.61 6.02 -3.26
N GLU A 91 -9.96 7.24 -2.85
CA GLU A 91 -9.11 8.41 -2.96
C GLU A 91 -8.68 8.93 -1.59
N PRO A 92 -7.47 9.50 -1.48
CA PRO A 92 -7.02 10.11 -0.23
C PRO A 92 -7.90 11.32 0.14
N LEU A 93 -8.32 11.42 1.40
CA LEU A 93 -9.15 12.52 1.93
C LEU A 93 -8.35 13.80 2.27
N GLY A 94 -7.13 13.94 1.76
CA GLY A 94 -6.29 15.10 2.01
C GLY A 94 -4.89 14.95 1.41
N LYS A 95 -4.07 15.99 1.60
CA LYS A 95 -2.74 16.08 0.96
C LYS A 95 -1.65 15.19 1.59
N SER A 96 -1.86 14.56 2.75
CA SER A 96 -0.70 14.06 3.53
C SER A 96 -0.90 12.91 4.54
N ARG A 97 -1.90 12.02 4.47
CA ARG A 97 -1.90 10.83 5.36
C ARG A 97 -2.40 9.56 4.68
N LEU A 98 -1.64 8.47 4.89
CA LEU A 98 -1.97 7.08 4.57
C LEU A 98 -3.27 6.57 5.21
N GLU A 99 -3.85 7.33 6.15
CA GLU A 99 -4.86 6.85 7.10
C GLU A 99 -6.31 7.19 6.70
N ASN A 100 -6.56 8.27 5.95
CA ASN A 100 -7.93 8.70 5.61
C ASN A 100 -8.20 8.59 4.11
N TRP A 101 -9.04 7.63 3.74
CA TRP A 101 -9.41 7.36 2.35
C TRP A 101 -10.94 7.36 2.20
N ARG A 102 -11.43 7.97 1.11
CA ARG A 102 -12.82 7.94 0.71
C ARG A 102 -13.00 6.88 -0.36
N VAL A 103 -13.77 5.85 -0.02
CA VAL A 103 -14.19 4.83 -1.00
C VAL A 103 -15.14 5.47 -2.01
N LYS A 104 -14.86 5.27 -3.30
CA LYS A 104 -15.70 5.66 -4.42
C LYS A 104 -16.53 4.46 -4.86
N GLY A 105 -17.85 4.59 -4.77
CA GLY A 105 -18.80 3.57 -5.25
C GLY A 105 -19.58 2.90 -4.12
N ARG A 106 -20.49 2.01 -4.52
CA ARG A 106 -21.26 1.14 -3.63
C ARG A 106 -20.87 -0.30 -3.96
N ALA A 107 -20.22 -1.01 -3.04
CA ALA A 107 -20.15 -2.47 -3.11
C ALA A 107 -21.54 -3.03 -2.83
N ARG A 108 -21.84 -4.20 -3.41
CA ARG A 108 -23.13 -4.86 -3.23
C ARG A 108 -23.19 -5.60 -1.90
#